data_AF-A0A2E7D593-F1
#
_entry.id   AF-A0A2E7D593-F1
#
_cell.length_a   1.000
_cell.length_b   1.000
_cell.length_c   1.000
_cell.angle_alpha   90.00
_cell.angle_beta   90.00
_cell.angle_gamma   90.00
#
_symmetry.space_group_name_H-M   'P 1'
#
loop_
_entity.id
_entity.type
_entity.pdbx_description
1 polymer ?
#
loop_
_entity_poly.entity_id
_entity_poly.type
_entity_poly.pdbx_seq_one_letter_code
_entity_poly.pdbx_strand_id
1 'polypeptide(L)'
;MSNKSPKSSPEDHPPFVGILSNGASGDVNNNDYANYGKPGRKRYARYEKMREVAEDVAQEVVQIEKTIKYHNWVQLGATAESVTLKRRRPSTLQLQRARELLAKTTPELEKVRDFSRQVIFARRALQAAGWPETAQAYVQTLRIGDLGLTALPFEVFVEIGFDIQKRSPFKDTFVMALANGGFGYLPSPRQHALGGYETWLTVAHTEVGASPKLVDKLTELLGKLKAASAVSSVPLRFESLGSIQGTERWDWWQARTAHVPGKEPFFLTTMSQTGKGTSHDFHDILQSTSRDGGKTWSEPAIVASLKRRRKSDGFEVAPGDLWPTFHEKTGKILVTGKTFNFENGQREIRLRERVSYAVMDPSTGKWGPLRLLDVPKKDHSGATITGANAGCTQRVDLPNGDVLLPVRYWRDPKVHRYTSVVMRCTFDGETLAYKEHGSEHTISLGRGLYEPSLVQFGGRYFLTMRANHSAYVTRGTDGINFEPLREWKFDDGEPLLSYNTQQHWVTVGGGLFLVYTRRGAENDHIMRHRAPLFIAQVHPETLRVIRSTERVLISENHATLGNSGVCRIRANESWVTCGEGLIWLGKRKGQFNKVFHMRITAQ
;
A
#
# COMPACT_ATOMS: atom_id res chain seq x y z
N MET A 1 49.26 1.30 -21.24
CA MET A 1 48.12 0.52 -21.77
C MET A 1 46.91 1.42 -21.82
N SER A 2 46.23 1.49 -22.96
CA SER A 2 45.12 2.40 -23.26
C SER A 2 43.88 2.01 -22.46
N ASN A 3 43.47 2.84 -21.49
CA ASN A 3 42.17 2.71 -20.83
C ASN A 3 41.08 3.19 -21.80
N LYS A 4 40.55 2.27 -22.59
CA LYS A 4 39.25 2.47 -23.24
C LYS A 4 38.18 2.41 -22.16
N SER A 5 37.42 3.48 -22.01
CA SER A 5 36.13 3.45 -21.31
C SER A 5 35.30 2.29 -21.87
N PRO A 6 34.66 1.45 -21.05
CA PRO A 6 33.79 0.40 -21.57
C PRO A 6 32.68 1.07 -22.38
N LYS A 7 32.55 0.69 -23.65
CA LYS A 7 31.40 1.06 -24.47
C LYS A 7 30.18 0.41 -23.82
N SER A 8 29.18 1.21 -23.42
CA SER A 8 27.88 0.74 -22.97
C SER A 8 27.31 -0.25 -23.99
N SER A 9 26.93 -1.45 -23.56
CA SER A 9 26.22 -2.40 -24.40
C SER A 9 24.80 -1.85 -24.69
N PRO A 10 24.21 -2.14 -25.85
CA PRO A 10 22.82 -1.75 -26.18
C PRO A 10 21.73 -2.37 -25.29
N GLU A 11 22.09 -3.19 -24.29
CA GLU A 11 21.16 -3.97 -23.48
C GLU A 11 20.79 -3.29 -22.14
N ASP A 12 21.55 -2.28 -21.69
CA ASP A 12 21.29 -1.56 -20.44
C ASP A 12 20.35 -0.37 -20.67
N HIS A 13 19.05 -0.66 -20.80
CA HIS A 13 17.99 0.36 -20.85
C HIS A 13 17.15 0.33 -19.57
N PRO A 14 17.07 1.43 -18.79
CA PRO A 14 17.76 2.71 -18.99
C PRO A 14 19.27 2.64 -18.68
N PRO A 15 20.07 3.54 -19.27
CA PRO A 15 21.52 3.58 -19.02
C PRO A 15 21.82 3.85 -17.55
N PHE A 16 22.92 3.29 -17.04
CA PHE A 16 23.41 3.55 -15.69
C PHE A 16 23.72 5.04 -15.48
N VAL A 17 23.24 5.60 -14.37
CA VAL A 17 23.51 6.98 -13.95
C VAL A 17 24.10 6.96 -12.55
N GLY A 18 25.41 7.25 -12.45
CA GLY A 18 26.09 7.47 -11.18
C GLY A 18 25.95 8.92 -10.71
N ILE A 19 25.51 9.12 -9.47
CA ILE A 19 25.36 10.46 -8.86
C ILE A 19 26.11 10.47 -7.53
N LEU A 20 26.92 11.50 -7.30
CA LEU A 20 27.55 11.79 -6.01
C LEU A 20 27.10 13.17 -5.55
N SER A 21 26.56 13.24 -4.33
CA SER A 21 26.09 14.49 -3.72
C SER A 21 26.95 14.87 -2.52
N ASN A 22 27.02 16.17 -2.21
CA ASN A 22 27.71 16.64 -1.02
C ASN A 22 26.87 16.39 0.23
N GLY A 23 27.45 15.67 1.19
CA GLY A 23 26.93 15.53 2.54
C GLY A 23 27.24 16.74 3.43
N ALA A 24 27.20 16.55 4.76
CA ALA A 24 27.72 17.53 5.71
C ALA A 24 29.26 17.50 5.71
N SER A 25 29.88 18.16 4.73
CA SER A 25 31.33 18.12 4.47
C SER A 25 32.04 19.47 4.63
N GLY A 26 31.38 20.49 5.18
CA GLY A 26 31.92 21.85 5.30
C GLY A 26 33.21 21.97 6.11
N ASP A 27 33.46 21.02 7.00
CA ASP A 27 34.67 20.90 7.82
C ASP A 27 35.45 19.60 7.54
N VAL A 28 35.23 18.97 6.37
CA VAL A 28 35.92 17.75 5.93
C VAL A 28 36.90 18.07 4.82
N ASN A 29 38.09 17.48 4.88
CA ASN A 29 39.08 17.60 3.82
C ASN A 29 39.72 16.25 3.48
N ASN A 30 40.03 16.04 2.20
CA ASN A 30 40.78 14.86 1.76
C ASN A 30 42.30 14.97 2.05
N ASN A 31 42.77 16.12 2.54
CA ASN A 31 44.14 16.31 3.02
C ASN A 31 44.21 16.14 4.53
N ASP A 32 45.20 15.39 4.97
CA ASP A 32 45.62 15.35 6.36
C ASP A 32 46.37 16.65 6.72
N TYR A 33 45.62 17.63 7.19
CA TYR A 33 46.19 18.90 7.64
C TYR A 33 46.90 18.78 8.99
N ALA A 34 46.58 17.79 9.82
CA ALA A 34 47.24 17.55 11.10
C ALA A 34 48.72 17.17 10.91
N ASN A 35 49.05 16.54 9.79
CA ASN A 35 50.41 16.13 9.45
C ASN A 35 51.00 16.89 8.23
N TYR A 36 50.38 18.00 7.79
CA TYR A 36 50.73 18.66 6.52
C TYR A 36 52.20 19.08 6.39
N GLY A 37 52.81 19.48 7.51
CA GLY A 37 54.20 19.95 7.59
C GLY A 37 55.23 18.92 8.08
N LYS A 38 54.83 17.67 8.34
CA LYS A 38 55.75 16.64 8.81
C LYS A 38 56.58 16.06 7.66
N PRO A 39 57.87 15.70 7.89
CA PRO A 39 58.69 14.99 6.90
C PRO A 39 58.05 13.65 6.49
N GLY A 40 58.26 13.20 5.25
CA GLY A 40 57.75 11.90 4.76
C GLY A 40 56.38 11.96 4.07
N ARG A 41 55.80 13.14 3.88
CA ARG A 41 54.52 13.29 3.16
C ARG A 41 54.64 12.88 1.69
N LYS A 42 53.72 12.02 1.24
CA LYS A 42 53.56 11.66 -0.17
C LYS A 42 53.37 12.90 -1.04
N ARG A 43 54.23 13.06 -2.04
CA ARG A 43 54.05 14.03 -3.12
C ARG A 43 53.26 13.36 -4.23
N TYR A 44 52.04 13.81 -4.42
CA TYR A 44 51.15 13.26 -5.45
C TYR A 44 51.53 13.78 -6.83
N ALA A 45 51.52 12.89 -7.82
CA ALA A 45 51.52 13.28 -9.22
C ALA A 45 50.17 13.96 -9.59
N ARG A 46 50.15 14.61 -10.76
CA ARG A 46 48.93 15.26 -11.27
C ARG A 46 47.78 14.25 -11.35
N TYR A 47 46.64 14.58 -10.74
CA TYR A 47 45.43 13.74 -10.64
C TYR A 47 45.57 12.45 -9.82
N GLU A 48 46.74 12.09 -9.29
CA GLU A 48 46.91 10.83 -8.54
C GLU A 48 46.01 10.80 -7.31
N LYS A 49 46.01 11.88 -6.51
CA LYS A 49 45.15 11.98 -5.32
C LYS A 49 43.66 11.94 -5.66
N MET A 50 43.26 12.56 -6.78
CA MET A 50 41.87 12.54 -7.22
C MET A 50 41.42 11.11 -7.55
N ARG A 51 42.27 10.33 -8.21
CA ARG A 51 41.98 8.92 -8.48
C ARG A 51 41.95 8.10 -7.19
N GLU A 52 42.91 8.30 -6.30
CA GLU A 52 42.97 7.60 -5.01
C GLU A 52 41.65 7.77 -4.22
N VAL A 53 41.17 9.01 -4.08
CA VAL A 53 39.90 9.31 -3.38
C VAL A 53 38.68 8.79 -4.14
N ALA A 54 38.65 8.93 -5.47
CA ALA A 54 37.52 8.45 -6.28
C ALA A 54 37.41 6.92 -6.26
N GLU A 55 38.55 6.22 -6.30
CA GLU A 55 38.63 4.77 -6.27
C GLU A 55 38.15 4.23 -4.92
N ASP A 56 38.56 4.86 -3.81
CA ASP A 56 38.13 4.51 -2.45
C ASP A 56 36.59 4.57 -2.32
N VAL A 57 35.98 5.69 -2.73
CA VAL A 57 34.52 5.86 -2.70
C VAL A 57 33.83 4.86 -3.64
N ALA A 58 34.35 4.64 -4.85
CA ALA A 58 33.75 3.74 -5.82
C ALA A 58 33.79 2.27 -5.36
N GLN A 59 34.90 1.83 -4.74
CA GLN A 59 35.04 0.48 -4.22
C GLN A 59 34.02 0.19 -3.12
N GLU A 60 33.81 1.13 -2.21
CA GLU A 60 32.80 0.99 -1.15
C GLU A 60 31.37 0.92 -1.74
N VAL A 61 31.06 1.75 -2.74
CA VAL A 61 29.75 1.71 -3.42
C VAL A 61 29.51 0.34 -4.06
N VAL A 62 30.49 -0.21 -4.79
CA VAL A 62 30.40 -1.54 -5.42
C VAL A 62 30.29 -2.66 -4.39
N GLN A 63 30.92 -2.50 -3.23
CA GLN A 63 30.80 -3.46 -2.13
C GLN A 63 29.38 -3.45 -1.55
N ILE A 64 28.83 -2.28 -1.24
CA ILE A 64 27.51 -2.12 -0.63
C ILE A 64 26.39 -2.49 -1.60
N GLU A 65 26.53 -2.19 -2.89
CA GLU A 65 25.54 -2.50 -3.94
C GLU A 65 25.04 -3.95 -3.87
N LYS A 66 25.95 -4.90 -3.61
CA LYS A 66 25.67 -6.34 -3.51
C LYS A 66 24.71 -6.72 -2.38
N THR A 67 24.49 -5.80 -1.43
CA THR A 67 23.65 -6.01 -0.25
C THR A 67 22.34 -5.22 -0.31
N ILE A 68 22.14 -4.38 -1.34
CA ILE A 68 20.98 -3.51 -1.44
C ILE A 68 19.71 -4.33 -1.64
N LYS A 69 18.71 -4.05 -0.80
CA LYS A 69 17.35 -4.57 -0.96
C LYS A 69 16.54 -3.64 -1.85
N TYR A 70 16.11 -4.13 -3.01
CA TYR A 70 15.29 -3.36 -3.94
C TYR A 70 13.81 -3.41 -3.57
N HIS A 71 13.15 -2.26 -3.71
CA HIS A 71 11.73 -2.10 -3.45
C HIS A 71 11.03 -1.63 -4.73
N ASN A 72 9.97 -2.31 -5.14
CA ASN A 72 9.16 -1.94 -6.31
C ASN A 72 8.13 -0.83 -6.01
N TRP A 73 7.99 -0.45 -4.74
CA TRP A 73 7.15 0.65 -4.29
C TRP A 73 7.67 1.23 -2.98
N VAL A 74 7.65 2.55 -2.88
CA VAL A 74 7.96 3.32 -1.67
C VAL A 74 7.06 4.54 -1.59
N GLN A 75 6.77 5.00 -0.37
CA GLN A 75 6.04 6.25 -0.19
C GLN A 75 6.94 7.45 -0.50
N LEU A 76 6.46 8.36 -1.34
CA LEU A 76 7.16 9.61 -1.63
C LEU A 76 6.48 10.77 -0.89
N GLY A 77 7.28 11.74 -0.47
CA GLY A 77 6.78 12.98 0.12
C GLY A 77 7.80 14.09 0.01
N ALA A 78 7.34 15.33 -0.07
CA ALA A 78 8.21 16.50 -0.13
C ALA A 78 7.56 17.66 0.62
N THR A 79 8.37 18.40 1.38
CA THR A 79 7.99 19.67 1.99
C THR A 79 9.17 20.63 1.90
N ALA A 80 8.92 21.93 1.75
CA ALA A 80 9.96 22.93 1.68
C ALA A 80 9.48 24.26 2.24
N GLU A 81 10.42 25.07 2.73
CA GLU A 81 10.13 26.38 3.28
C GLU A 81 11.35 27.31 3.13
N SER A 82 11.11 28.60 2.95
CA SER A 82 12.17 29.61 3.01
C SER A 82 12.34 30.10 4.45
N VAL A 83 13.54 29.94 5.01
CA VAL A 83 13.90 30.48 6.33
C VAL A 83 14.60 31.81 6.15
N THR A 84 14.03 32.87 6.74
CA THR A 84 14.68 34.19 6.75
C THR A 84 15.81 34.19 7.77
N LEU A 85 17.03 34.44 7.30
CA LEU A 85 18.23 34.56 8.13
C LEU A 85 18.81 35.96 8.02
N LYS A 86 19.33 36.50 9.12
CA LYS A 86 20.12 37.74 9.06
C LYS A 86 21.48 37.46 8.41
N ARG A 87 21.96 38.38 7.60
CA ARG A 87 23.34 38.37 7.10
C ARG A 87 24.27 39.05 8.10
N ARG A 88 25.45 38.47 8.29
CA ARG A 88 26.50 39.11 9.07
C ARG A 88 27.04 40.32 8.33
N ARG A 89 27.48 41.33 9.08
CA ARG A 89 28.01 42.59 8.54
C ARG A 89 29.43 42.85 9.02
N PRO A 90 30.28 43.47 8.20
CA PRO A 90 31.57 43.96 8.63
C PRO A 90 31.38 45.13 9.60
N SER A 91 32.23 45.20 10.62
CA SER A 91 32.28 46.37 11.51
C SER A 91 32.87 47.59 10.79
N THR A 92 32.62 48.78 11.33
CA THR A 92 33.20 50.04 10.82
C THR A 92 34.72 49.96 10.73
N LEU A 93 35.37 49.33 11.73
CA LEU A 93 36.82 49.13 11.75
C LEU A 93 37.29 48.17 10.64
N GLN A 94 36.54 47.10 10.37
CA GLN A 94 36.86 46.18 9.27
C GLN A 94 36.75 46.87 7.91
N LEU A 95 35.73 47.71 7.72
CA LEU A 95 35.56 48.49 6.50
C LEU A 95 36.67 49.52 6.31
N GLN A 96 37.05 50.22 7.37
CA GLN A 96 38.16 51.17 7.35
C GLN A 96 39.46 50.46 6.95
N ARG A 97 39.83 49.37 7.65
CA ARG A 97 41.02 48.58 7.34
C ARG A 97 41.02 48.03 5.92
N ALA A 98 39.87 47.59 5.42
CA ALA A 98 39.73 47.12 4.05
C ALA A 98 40.02 48.24 3.04
N ARG A 99 39.48 49.45 3.25
CA ARG A 99 39.73 50.61 2.37
C ARG A 99 41.19 51.03 2.40
N GLU A 100 41.78 51.10 3.59
CA GLU A 100 43.20 51.46 3.77
C GLU A 100 44.15 50.46 3.10
N LEU A 101 43.87 49.16 3.22
CA LEU A 101 44.66 48.12 2.56
C LEU A 101 44.57 48.25 1.03
N LEU A 102 43.37 48.44 0.49
CA LEU A 102 43.15 48.55 -0.95
C LEU A 102 43.77 49.82 -1.54
N ALA A 103 43.76 50.93 -0.81
CA ALA A 103 44.44 52.16 -1.24
C ALA A 103 45.97 52.01 -1.36
N LYS A 104 46.57 51.11 -0.57
CA LYS A 104 48.01 50.82 -0.58
C LYS A 104 48.40 49.68 -1.51
N THR A 105 47.44 49.07 -2.20
CA THR A 105 47.66 47.88 -3.02
C THR A 105 48.13 48.27 -4.42
N THR A 106 49.26 47.70 -4.86
CA THR A 106 49.77 47.81 -6.24
C THR A 106 49.70 46.45 -6.97
N PRO A 107 49.75 46.43 -8.31
CA PRO A 107 49.77 45.17 -9.07
C PRO A 107 50.90 44.20 -8.68
N GLU A 108 52.04 44.73 -8.23
CA GLU A 108 53.19 43.96 -7.77
C GLU A 108 52.93 43.33 -6.41
N LEU A 109 52.33 44.09 -5.48
CA LEU A 109 51.95 43.58 -4.15
C LEU A 109 50.87 42.50 -4.25
N GLU A 110 49.92 42.61 -5.18
CA GLU A 110 48.89 41.58 -5.40
C GLU A 110 49.46 40.23 -5.89
N LYS A 111 50.68 40.21 -6.44
CA LYS A 111 51.37 38.96 -6.81
C LYS A 111 51.96 38.23 -5.60
N VAL A 112 52.14 38.89 -4.46
CA VAL A 112 52.63 38.29 -3.23
C VAL A 112 51.50 37.47 -2.60
N ARG A 113 51.67 36.14 -2.52
CA ARG A 113 50.61 35.18 -2.15
C ARG A 113 49.80 35.59 -0.91
N ASP A 114 50.47 35.92 0.19
CA ASP A 114 49.79 36.17 1.46
C ASP A 114 49.12 37.56 1.49
N PHE A 115 49.71 38.55 0.81
CA PHE A 115 49.12 39.88 0.63
C PHE A 115 47.88 39.81 -0.27
N SER A 116 47.96 39.06 -1.37
CA SER A 116 46.86 38.78 -2.29
C SER A 116 45.62 38.25 -1.56
N ARG A 117 45.79 37.33 -0.60
CA ARG A 117 44.68 36.83 0.23
C ARG A 117 44.03 37.95 1.05
N GLN A 118 44.82 38.81 1.68
CA GLN A 118 44.29 39.93 2.47
C GLN A 118 43.49 40.90 1.58
N VAL A 119 43.98 41.19 0.38
CA VAL A 119 43.29 42.01 -0.63
C VAL A 119 41.95 41.38 -1.03
N ILE A 120 41.89 40.07 -1.26
CA ILE A 120 40.64 39.35 -1.56
C ILE A 120 39.62 39.52 -0.43
N PHE A 121 40.03 39.33 0.83
CA PHE A 121 39.13 39.47 1.97
C PHE A 121 38.69 40.91 2.22
N ALA A 122 39.56 41.90 1.97
CA ALA A 122 39.20 43.31 2.03
C ALA A 122 38.13 43.67 0.98
N ARG A 123 38.29 43.21 -0.28
CA ARG A 123 37.28 43.38 -1.33
C ARG A 123 35.95 42.73 -0.94
N ARG A 124 35.98 41.49 -0.44
CA ARG A 124 34.77 40.78 0.01
C ARG A 124 34.08 41.46 1.19
N ALA A 125 34.83 42.05 2.13
CA ALA A 125 34.25 42.80 3.24
C ALA A 125 33.49 44.04 2.76
N LEU A 126 34.05 44.81 1.82
CA LEU A 126 33.34 45.94 1.22
C LEU A 126 32.08 45.50 0.46
N GLN A 127 32.16 44.38 -0.28
CA GLN A 127 30.99 43.81 -0.95
C GLN A 127 29.90 43.39 0.04
N ALA A 128 30.28 42.77 1.17
CA ALA A 128 29.36 42.32 2.20
C ALA A 128 28.62 43.48 2.90
N ALA A 129 29.20 44.68 2.93
CA ALA A 129 28.49 45.87 3.41
C ALA A 129 27.31 46.26 2.50
N GLY A 130 27.37 45.93 1.21
CA GLY A 130 26.30 46.19 0.24
C GLY A 130 25.24 45.09 0.12
N TRP A 131 25.39 43.95 0.80
CA TRP A 131 24.39 42.87 0.74
C TRP A 131 23.04 43.29 1.34
N PRO A 132 21.93 42.61 0.99
CA PRO A 132 20.68 42.73 1.74
C PRO A 132 20.87 42.37 3.22
N GLU A 133 20.07 42.94 4.12
CA GLU A 133 20.17 42.63 5.55
C GLU A 133 19.82 41.17 5.86
N THR A 134 18.95 40.58 5.05
CA THR A 134 18.48 39.21 5.22
C THR A 134 18.74 38.36 3.97
N ALA A 135 18.70 37.06 4.15
CA ALA A 135 18.72 36.06 3.08
C ALA A 135 17.57 35.08 3.29
N GLN A 136 16.96 34.62 2.19
CA GLN A 136 15.98 33.55 2.21
C GLN A 136 16.70 32.23 1.94
N ALA A 137 16.89 31.42 2.97
CA ALA A 137 17.46 30.09 2.85
C ALA A 137 16.35 29.08 2.55
N TYR A 138 16.25 28.63 1.30
CA TYR A 138 15.28 27.61 0.91
C TYR A 138 15.73 26.23 1.40
N VAL A 139 15.02 25.69 2.39
CA VAL A 139 15.26 24.34 2.91
C VAL A 139 14.19 23.39 2.43
N GLN A 140 14.57 22.15 2.19
CA GLN A 140 13.68 21.13 1.65
C GLN A 140 13.91 19.80 2.37
N THR A 141 12.83 19.06 2.57
CA THR A 141 12.87 17.69 3.05
C THR A 141 12.12 16.79 2.06
N LEU A 142 12.70 15.63 1.79
CA LEU A 142 12.08 14.60 0.95
C LEU A 142 11.96 13.31 1.74
N ARG A 143 10.97 12.50 1.39
CA ARG A 143 10.76 11.14 1.89
C ARG A 143 10.83 10.17 0.73
N ILE A 144 11.60 9.10 0.90
CA ILE A 144 11.63 7.95 -0.01
C ILE A 144 11.49 6.68 0.85
N GLY A 145 10.28 6.17 0.99
CA GLY A 145 9.99 5.01 1.84
C GLY A 145 10.21 5.37 3.31
N ASP A 146 11.23 4.77 3.93
CA ASP A 146 11.61 5.06 5.32
C ASP A 146 12.83 5.98 5.43
N LEU A 147 13.32 6.47 4.29
CA LEU A 147 14.43 7.42 4.17
C LEU A 147 13.95 8.87 4.28
N GLY A 148 14.54 9.63 5.20
CA GLY A 148 14.46 11.09 5.22
C GLY A 148 15.63 11.70 4.46
N LEU A 149 15.38 12.69 3.62
CA LEU A 149 16.41 13.52 3.01
C LEU A 149 16.19 14.96 3.44
N THR A 150 17.26 15.66 3.78
CA THR A 150 17.25 17.10 4.06
C THR A 150 18.17 17.81 3.07
N ALA A 151 17.79 18.99 2.62
CA ALA A 151 18.53 19.76 1.65
C ALA A 151 18.61 21.22 2.10
N LEU A 152 19.82 21.80 2.12
CA LEU A 152 20.04 23.16 2.57
C LEU A 152 21.16 23.88 1.78
N PRO A 153 21.06 25.21 1.62
CA PRO A 153 21.89 25.99 0.70
C PRO A 153 23.25 26.43 1.30
N PHE A 154 23.96 25.52 1.95
CA PHE A 154 25.20 25.80 2.68
C PHE A 154 26.26 24.71 2.53
N GLU A 155 27.51 25.04 2.82
CA GLU A 155 28.55 24.07 3.16
C GLU A 155 28.39 23.70 4.65
N VAL A 156 27.81 22.54 4.92
CA VAL A 156 27.29 22.16 6.26
C VAL A 156 28.35 21.39 7.05
N PHE A 157 28.55 21.77 8.31
CA PHE A 157 29.48 21.05 9.21
C PHE A 157 28.94 19.68 9.62
N VAL A 158 29.85 18.72 9.81
CA VAL A 158 29.54 17.33 10.20
C VAL A 158 28.66 17.28 11.46
N GLU A 159 28.98 18.07 12.48
CA GLU A 159 28.23 18.07 13.75
C GLU A 159 26.75 18.50 13.58
N ILE A 160 26.47 19.38 12.63
CA ILE A 160 25.10 19.80 12.30
C ILE A 160 24.39 18.66 11.55
N GLY A 161 25.10 17.96 10.67
CA GLY A 161 24.58 16.78 10.00
C GLY A 161 24.13 15.69 10.98
N PHE A 162 24.95 15.41 11.99
CA PHE A 162 24.59 14.49 13.07
C PHE A 162 23.41 14.97 13.92
N ASP A 163 23.29 16.28 14.18
CA ASP A 163 22.14 16.82 14.92
C ASP A 163 20.82 16.63 14.14
N ILE A 164 20.82 16.88 12.83
CA ILE A 164 19.67 16.60 11.95
C ILE A 164 19.31 15.11 12.01
N GLN A 165 20.28 14.22 11.89
CA GLN A 165 20.06 12.77 11.93
C GLN A 165 19.47 12.33 13.27
N LYS A 166 20.04 12.80 14.38
CA LYS A 166 19.59 12.47 15.74
C LYS A 166 18.16 12.91 16.01
N ARG A 167 17.75 14.05 15.46
CA ARG A 167 16.43 14.65 15.68
C ARG A 167 15.37 14.18 14.67
N SER A 168 15.76 13.42 13.65
CA SER A 168 14.87 12.97 12.58
C SER A 168 13.85 11.94 13.07
N PRO A 169 12.58 12.00 12.62
CA PRO A 169 11.59 10.93 12.83
C PRO A 169 11.79 9.73 11.88
N PHE A 170 12.80 9.78 11.00
CA PHE A 170 13.18 8.68 10.11
C PHE A 170 14.45 8.02 10.64
N LYS A 171 14.48 6.68 10.61
CA LYS A 171 15.62 5.89 11.09
C LYS A 171 16.90 6.27 10.33
N ASP A 172 16.79 6.36 9.00
CA ASP A 172 17.88 6.75 8.13
C ASP A 172 17.59 8.15 7.57
N THR A 173 18.54 9.08 7.75
CA THR A 173 18.40 10.46 7.27
C THR A 173 19.70 10.95 6.65
N PHE A 174 19.60 11.51 5.44
CA PHE A 174 20.73 12.12 4.74
C PHE A 174 20.62 13.63 4.70
N VAL A 175 21.77 14.28 4.65
CA VAL A 175 21.91 15.72 4.50
C VAL A 175 22.53 15.99 3.14
N MET A 176 21.89 16.83 2.34
CA MET A 176 22.39 17.34 1.07
C MET A 176 22.76 18.81 1.26
N ALA A 177 24.06 19.06 1.33
CA ALA A 177 24.62 20.40 1.34
C ALA A 177 24.56 21.02 -0.07
N LEU A 178 24.76 22.34 -0.15
CA LEU A 178 24.82 23.09 -1.41
C LEU A 178 23.59 22.90 -2.32
N ALA A 179 22.43 22.63 -1.72
CA ALA A 179 21.19 22.42 -2.45
C ALA A 179 20.33 23.70 -2.42
N ASN A 180 19.72 24.04 -3.55
CA ASN A 180 18.76 25.15 -3.68
C ASN A 180 19.31 26.55 -3.33
N GLY A 181 20.63 26.73 -3.31
CA GLY A 181 21.28 28.03 -3.07
C GLY A 181 22.74 27.91 -2.61
N GLY A 182 23.36 29.05 -2.30
CA GLY A 182 24.75 29.11 -1.85
C GLY A 182 25.01 30.29 -0.91
N PHE A 183 25.01 30.02 0.39
CA PHE A 183 25.24 31.03 1.43
C PHE A 183 26.57 30.84 2.19
N GLY A 184 27.49 30.07 1.59
CA GLY A 184 28.79 29.75 2.15
C GLY A 184 28.71 28.69 3.25
N TYR A 185 29.67 28.72 4.17
CA TYR A 185 29.73 27.80 5.31
C TYR A 185 28.61 28.04 6.31
N LEU A 186 28.13 26.95 6.88
CA LEU A 186 27.22 26.93 8.03
C LEU A 186 27.94 26.32 9.24
N PRO A 187 28.77 27.09 9.95
CA PRO A 187 29.33 26.67 11.22
C PRO A 187 28.28 26.75 12.35
N SER A 188 28.48 25.95 13.39
CA SER A 188 27.67 26.07 14.61
C SER A 188 28.06 27.31 15.43
N PRO A 189 27.22 27.74 16.39
CA PRO A 189 27.60 28.80 17.33
C PRO A 189 28.92 28.53 18.06
N ARG A 190 29.18 27.26 18.41
CA ARG A 190 30.44 26.83 19.05
C ARG A 190 31.63 27.02 18.11
N GLN A 191 31.49 26.64 16.84
CA GLN A 191 32.56 26.78 15.85
C GLN A 191 32.88 28.25 15.60
N HIS A 192 31.87 29.13 15.55
CA HIS A 192 32.09 30.57 15.50
C HIS A 192 32.95 31.09 16.65
N ALA A 193 32.82 30.56 17.86
CA ALA A 193 33.67 30.93 19.00
C ALA A 193 35.13 30.47 18.86
N LEU A 194 35.39 29.41 18.09
CA LEU A 194 36.74 28.90 17.82
C LEU A 194 37.47 29.67 16.71
N GLY A 195 36.74 30.38 15.83
CA GLY A 195 37.32 31.34 14.89
C GLY A 195 38.03 30.74 13.66
N GLY A 196 37.75 29.48 13.32
CA GLY A 196 38.25 28.82 12.11
C GLY A 196 37.90 29.55 10.81
N TYR A 197 38.57 29.22 9.71
CA TYR A 197 38.42 29.89 8.41
C TYR A 197 36.95 29.96 7.96
N GLU A 198 36.25 28.85 8.10
CA GLU A 198 34.86 28.62 7.73
C GLU A 198 33.91 29.57 8.49
N THR A 199 34.37 30.20 9.57
CA THR A 199 33.58 31.12 10.40
C THR A 199 33.78 32.58 10.02
N TRP A 200 34.70 32.88 9.10
CA TRP A 200 35.00 34.25 8.72
C TRP A 200 33.80 34.89 8.02
N LEU A 201 33.60 36.19 8.27
CA LEU A 201 32.44 36.97 7.83
C LEU A 201 32.06 36.77 6.36
N THR A 202 33.05 36.70 5.48
CA THR A 202 32.85 36.70 4.03
C THR A 202 32.79 35.30 3.42
N VAL A 203 32.80 34.25 4.24
CA VAL A 203 32.63 32.85 3.81
C VAL A 203 31.53 32.15 4.59
N ALA A 204 31.21 32.61 5.81
CA ALA A 204 29.96 32.31 6.51
C ALA A 204 29.09 33.57 6.56
N HIS A 205 28.16 33.67 5.60
CA HIS A 205 27.41 34.90 5.33
C HIS A 205 26.28 35.18 6.33
N THR A 206 25.79 34.16 7.02
CA THR A 206 24.57 34.24 7.85
C THR A 206 24.90 34.35 9.33
N GLU A 207 23.94 34.81 10.13
CA GLU A 207 24.06 35.02 11.58
C GLU A 207 24.59 33.78 12.33
N VAL A 208 25.29 34.02 13.46
CA VAL A 208 25.91 32.95 14.28
C VAL A 208 24.89 31.88 14.71
N GLY A 209 23.63 32.28 14.92
CA GLY A 209 22.52 31.39 15.27
C GLY A 209 21.77 30.80 14.07
N ALA A 210 22.35 30.79 12.86
CA ALA A 210 21.68 30.25 11.69
C ALA A 210 21.50 28.73 11.77
N SER A 211 22.52 27.99 12.23
CA SER A 211 22.46 26.52 12.22
C SER A 211 21.32 25.96 13.08
N PRO A 212 21.08 26.38 14.35
CA PRO A 212 20.00 25.81 15.14
C PRO A 212 18.62 26.10 14.53
N LYS A 213 18.41 27.31 13.99
CA LYS A 213 17.15 27.68 13.30
C LYS A 213 16.86 26.77 12.11
N LEU A 214 17.89 26.42 11.33
CA LEU A 214 17.74 25.55 10.17
C LEU A 214 17.49 24.10 10.58
N VAL A 215 18.18 23.60 11.61
CA VAL A 215 17.92 22.25 12.14
C VAL A 215 16.50 22.14 12.69
N ASP A 216 16.03 23.13 13.46
CA ASP A 216 14.66 23.19 13.97
C ASP A 216 13.64 23.13 12.83
N LYS A 217 13.83 23.95 11.79
CA LYS A 217 12.94 23.96 10.63
C LYS A 217 12.96 22.63 9.87
N LEU A 218 14.14 22.07 9.59
CA LEU A 218 14.25 20.77 8.90
C LEU A 218 13.59 19.64 9.71
N THR A 219 13.75 19.65 11.03
CA THR A 219 13.10 18.68 11.93
C THR A 219 11.57 18.80 11.88
N GLU A 220 11.04 20.03 11.90
CA GLU A 220 9.61 20.31 11.74
C GLU A 220 9.07 19.77 10.42
N LEU A 221 9.76 20.03 9.30
CA LEU A 221 9.37 19.58 7.97
C LEU A 221 9.41 18.04 7.84
N LEU A 222 10.43 17.37 8.38
CA LEU A 222 10.47 15.91 8.47
C LEU A 222 9.31 15.36 9.31
N GLY A 223 8.96 16.02 10.41
CA GLY A 223 7.80 15.69 11.24
C GLY A 223 6.48 15.75 10.46
N LYS A 224 6.27 16.79 9.65
CA LYS A 224 5.10 16.91 8.76
C LYS A 224 5.02 15.74 7.77
N LEU A 225 6.14 15.34 7.17
CA LEU A 225 6.18 14.18 6.25
C LEU A 225 5.84 12.86 6.94
N LYS A 226 6.28 12.67 8.19
CA LYS A 226 5.93 11.47 8.98
C LYS A 226 4.44 11.48 9.35
N ALA A 227 3.91 12.62 9.79
CA ALA A 227 2.52 12.76 10.25
C ALA A 227 1.49 12.65 9.12
N ALA A 228 1.77 13.19 7.93
CA ALA A 228 0.89 13.08 6.76
C ALA A 228 0.64 11.63 6.29
N SER A 229 1.34 10.67 6.89
CA SER A 229 1.28 9.24 6.59
C SER A 229 0.68 8.44 7.73
N ALA A 230 0.22 9.09 8.79
CA ALA A 230 -0.47 8.41 9.87
C ALA A 230 -1.93 8.20 9.47
N VAL A 231 -2.37 6.94 9.49
CA VAL A 231 -3.80 6.61 9.40
C VAL A 231 -4.31 6.54 10.82
N SER A 232 -5.30 7.37 11.16
CA SER A 232 -5.95 7.31 12.47
C SER A 232 -6.51 5.93 12.72
N SER A 233 -6.15 5.33 13.86
CA SER A 233 -6.71 4.05 14.26
C SER A 233 -8.22 4.22 14.49
N VAL A 234 -9.02 3.35 13.88
CA VAL A 234 -10.47 3.32 14.09
C VAL A 234 -10.78 2.16 15.03
N PRO A 235 -11.09 2.43 16.31
CA PRO A 235 -11.39 1.39 17.28
C PRO A 235 -12.67 0.66 16.90
N LEU A 236 -12.63 -0.68 16.97
CA LEU A 236 -13.78 -1.54 16.62
C LEU A 236 -14.37 -2.23 17.84
N ARG A 237 -15.69 -2.36 17.86
CA ARG A 237 -16.42 -3.28 18.74
C ARG A 237 -17.05 -4.39 17.92
N PHE A 238 -16.90 -5.62 18.39
CA PHE A 238 -17.50 -6.81 17.79
C PHE A 238 -18.63 -7.34 18.67
N GLU A 239 -19.73 -7.75 18.04
CA GLU A 239 -20.85 -8.41 18.69
C GLU A 239 -21.22 -9.64 17.87
N SER A 240 -21.25 -10.80 18.52
CA SER A 240 -21.76 -12.03 17.90
C SER A 240 -23.28 -12.01 17.96
N LEU A 241 -23.92 -12.11 16.81
CA LEU A 241 -25.37 -12.15 16.67
C LEU A 241 -25.87 -13.61 16.60
N GLY A 242 -27.17 -13.79 16.38
CA GLY A 242 -27.79 -15.10 16.24
C GLY A 242 -27.12 -15.93 15.13
N SER A 243 -27.01 -17.24 15.36
CA SER A 243 -26.42 -18.19 14.41
C SER A 243 -27.49 -19.05 13.74
N ILE A 244 -27.21 -19.51 12.52
CA ILE A 244 -28.03 -20.52 11.83
C ILE A 244 -27.30 -21.86 11.92
N GLN A 245 -27.94 -22.89 12.44
CA GLN A 245 -27.34 -24.21 12.64
C GLN A 245 -27.54 -25.11 11.43
N GLY A 246 -26.53 -25.93 11.14
CA GLY A 246 -26.57 -27.05 10.20
C GLY A 246 -27.64 -28.09 10.56
N THR A 247 -27.81 -29.05 9.67
CA THR A 247 -28.74 -30.18 9.88
C THR A 247 -27.98 -31.47 10.07
N GLU A 248 -28.70 -32.56 10.31
CA GLU A 248 -28.10 -33.90 10.31
C GLU A 248 -27.43 -34.24 8.98
N ARG A 249 -28.02 -33.81 7.85
CA ARG A 249 -27.53 -34.14 6.50
C ARG A 249 -26.60 -33.09 5.89
N TRP A 250 -26.84 -31.81 6.15
CA TRP A 250 -26.23 -30.70 5.42
C TRP A 250 -25.51 -29.70 6.31
N ASP A 251 -24.35 -29.24 5.84
CA ASP A 251 -23.64 -28.08 6.36
C ASP A 251 -23.91 -26.83 5.50
N TRP A 252 -23.64 -25.66 6.08
CA TRP A 252 -23.79 -24.33 5.47
C TRP A 252 -22.44 -23.66 5.21
N TRP A 253 -21.66 -24.15 4.25
CA TRP A 253 -20.30 -23.62 4.03
C TRP A 253 -20.30 -22.23 3.37
N GLN A 254 -21.16 -22.03 2.37
CA GLN A 254 -21.29 -20.77 1.65
C GLN A 254 -22.49 -20.01 2.22
N ALA A 255 -22.23 -19.01 3.06
CA ALA A 255 -23.27 -18.20 3.69
C ALA A 255 -22.93 -16.72 3.62
N ARG A 256 -23.86 -15.89 3.11
CA ARG A 256 -23.69 -14.44 2.98
C ARG A 256 -25.00 -13.71 3.19
N THR A 257 -24.89 -12.51 3.76
CA THR A 257 -26.03 -11.70 4.21
C THR A 257 -26.20 -10.45 3.34
N ALA A 258 -27.44 -10.14 2.99
CA ALA A 258 -27.87 -8.83 2.52
C ALA A 258 -28.68 -8.12 3.61
N HIS A 259 -28.58 -6.79 3.65
CA HIS A 259 -29.41 -5.91 4.46
C HIS A 259 -30.32 -5.11 3.54
N VAL A 260 -31.62 -5.15 3.81
CA VAL A 260 -32.62 -4.32 3.13
C VAL A 260 -32.98 -3.17 4.08
N PRO A 261 -32.62 -1.92 3.76
CA PRO A 261 -32.98 -0.76 4.57
C PRO A 261 -34.46 -0.39 4.38
N GLY A 262 -35.02 0.38 5.30
CA GLY A 262 -36.39 0.88 5.20
C GLY A 262 -37.03 1.10 6.58
N LYS A 263 -38.35 1.32 6.60
CA LYS A 263 -39.13 1.41 7.85
C LYS A 263 -39.13 0.10 8.63
N GLU A 264 -39.15 -1.01 7.92
CA GLU A 264 -39.06 -2.37 8.45
C GLU A 264 -37.81 -3.05 7.87
N PRO A 265 -36.61 -2.69 8.36
CA PRO A 265 -35.38 -3.26 7.83
C PRO A 265 -35.33 -4.76 8.13
N PHE A 266 -34.76 -5.54 7.22
CA PHE A 266 -34.54 -6.96 7.44
C PHE A 266 -33.24 -7.44 6.81
N PHE A 267 -32.78 -8.59 7.30
CA PHE A 267 -31.58 -9.26 6.84
C PHE A 267 -31.97 -10.56 6.16
N LEU A 268 -31.24 -10.92 5.11
CA LEU A 268 -31.43 -12.14 4.35
C LEU A 268 -30.08 -12.83 4.19
N THR A 269 -29.95 -14.04 4.73
CA THR A 269 -28.77 -14.88 4.55
C THR A 269 -29.08 -15.97 3.53
N THR A 270 -28.35 -16.00 2.41
CA THR A 270 -28.39 -17.11 1.46
C THR A 270 -27.33 -18.15 1.83
N MET A 271 -27.70 -19.43 1.78
CA MET A 271 -26.83 -20.56 2.15
C MET A 271 -26.93 -21.68 1.12
N SER A 272 -25.80 -22.35 0.82
CA SER A 272 -25.81 -23.58 0.01
C SER A 272 -25.82 -24.81 0.91
N GLN A 273 -26.70 -25.78 0.63
CA GLN A 273 -26.56 -27.13 1.18
C GLN A 273 -25.23 -27.72 0.72
N THR A 274 -24.39 -28.09 1.68
CA THR A 274 -23.07 -28.67 1.43
C THR A 274 -22.96 -30.03 2.11
N GLY A 275 -22.48 -31.05 1.38
CA GLY A 275 -22.23 -32.36 1.95
C GLY A 275 -21.13 -32.35 3.02
N LYS A 276 -21.25 -33.22 4.02
CA LYS A 276 -20.36 -33.22 5.18
C LYS A 276 -18.98 -33.84 4.90
N GLY A 277 -18.84 -34.69 3.89
CA GLY A 277 -17.62 -35.50 3.71
C GLY A 277 -16.53 -34.89 2.82
N THR A 278 -16.85 -33.84 2.05
CA THR A 278 -15.92 -33.27 1.05
C THR A 278 -16.06 -31.75 0.96
N SER A 279 -15.15 -31.12 0.23
CA SER A 279 -15.12 -29.67 0.03
C SER A 279 -15.91 -29.16 -1.17
N HIS A 280 -16.38 -30.05 -2.04
CA HIS A 280 -17.04 -29.70 -3.31
C HIS A 280 -18.27 -30.60 -3.53
N ASP A 281 -19.25 -30.50 -2.64
CA ASP A 281 -20.53 -31.19 -2.75
C ASP A 281 -21.67 -30.19 -2.50
N PHE A 282 -22.14 -29.55 -3.56
CA PHE A 282 -23.07 -28.42 -3.50
C PHE A 282 -24.45 -28.77 -4.06
N HIS A 283 -25.48 -28.35 -3.33
CA HIS A 283 -26.89 -28.66 -3.64
C HIS A 283 -27.75 -27.39 -3.69
N ASP A 284 -28.95 -27.45 -3.11
CA ASP A 284 -29.94 -26.38 -3.21
C ASP A 284 -29.52 -25.14 -2.40
N ILE A 285 -29.97 -23.98 -2.87
CA ILE A 285 -29.84 -22.72 -2.16
C ILE A 285 -31.03 -22.55 -1.23
N LEU A 286 -30.72 -22.22 0.02
CA LEU A 286 -31.68 -21.85 1.06
C LEU A 286 -31.51 -20.38 1.41
N GLN A 287 -32.54 -19.83 2.00
CA GLN A 287 -32.51 -18.54 2.66
C GLN A 287 -32.97 -18.63 4.11
N SER A 288 -32.49 -17.73 4.94
CA SER A 288 -33.05 -17.43 6.25
C SER A 288 -33.10 -15.92 6.44
N THR A 289 -34.09 -15.43 7.19
CA THR A 289 -34.33 -14.00 7.39
C THR A 289 -34.32 -13.61 8.86
N SER A 290 -33.93 -12.37 9.13
CA SER A 290 -34.01 -11.76 10.46
C SER A 290 -34.65 -10.38 10.39
N ARG A 291 -35.56 -10.08 11.31
CA ARG A 291 -36.27 -8.79 11.44
C ARG A 291 -35.99 -8.07 12.77
N ASP A 292 -35.15 -8.64 13.63
CA ASP A 292 -34.85 -8.14 14.98
C ASP A 292 -33.38 -7.70 15.14
N GLY A 293 -32.76 -7.31 14.03
CA GLY A 293 -31.35 -6.91 14.01
C GLY A 293 -30.38 -8.08 14.10
N GLY A 294 -30.75 -9.27 13.61
CA GLY A 294 -29.89 -10.45 13.53
C GLY A 294 -29.86 -11.28 14.82
N LYS A 295 -30.69 -10.98 15.81
CA LYS A 295 -30.73 -11.72 17.08
C LYS A 295 -31.33 -13.11 16.88
N THR A 296 -32.39 -13.21 16.09
CA THR A 296 -33.01 -14.47 15.68
C THR A 296 -33.11 -14.58 14.16
N TRP A 297 -33.16 -15.82 13.69
CA TRP A 297 -33.20 -16.17 12.27
C TRP A 297 -34.34 -17.16 12.03
N SER A 298 -35.07 -16.99 10.92
CA SER A 298 -36.11 -17.93 10.51
C SER A 298 -35.53 -19.30 10.16
N GLU A 299 -36.35 -20.34 10.24
CA GLU A 299 -35.97 -21.66 9.72
C GLU A 299 -35.51 -21.56 8.25
N PRO A 300 -34.38 -22.20 7.88
CA PRO A 300 -33.89 -22.16 6.51
C PRO A 300 -34.90 -22.74 5.51
N ALA A 301 -35.26 -21.95 4.50
CA ALA A 301 -36.23 -22.33 3.47
C ALA A 301 -35.57 -22.43 2.10
N ILE A 302 -35.91 -23.45 1.32
CA ILE A 302 -35.41 -23.64 -0.05
C ILE A 302 -35.90 -22.51 -0.97
N VAL A 303 -34.99 -21.94 -1.75
CA VAL A 303 -35.33 -20.99 -2.81
C VAL A 303 -35.69 -21.77 -4.07
N ALA A 304 -36.98 -22.02 -4.28
CA ALA A 304 -37.50 -22.90 -5.33
C ALA A 304 -37.01 -22.55 -6.76
N SER A 305 -36.87 -21.26 -7.07
CA SER A 305 -36.39 -20.81 -8.38
C SER A 305 -34.89 -21.07 -8.61
N LEU A 306 -34.13 -21.32 -7.55
CA LEU A 306 -32.67 -21.54 -7.55
C LEU A 306 -32.26 -22.98 -7.20
N LYS A 307 -33.19 -23.92 -7.17
CA LYS A 307 -32.87 -25.35 -6.96
C LYS A 307 -31.88 -25.85 -8.01
N ARG A 308 -31.08 -26.84 -7.62
CA ARG A 308 -30.24 -27.63 -8.52
C ARG A 308 -31.15 -28.30 -9.56
N ARG A 309 -30.80 -28.16 -10.84
CA ARG A 309 -31.64 -28.64 -11.96
C ARG A 309 -30.83 -29.48 -12.92
N ARG A 310 -31.36 -30.65 -13.27
CA ARG A 310 -30.86 -31.44 -14.40
C ARG A 310 -31.21 -30.76 -15.71
N LYS A 311 -30.24 -30.70 -16.62
CA LYS A 311 -30.33 -30.16 -17.97
C LYS A 311 -30.40 -31.32 -18.97
N SER A 312 -30.88 -31.03 -20.18
CA SER A 312 -31.03 -32.02 -21.25
C SER A 312 -29.70 -32.61 -21.73
N ASP A 313 -28.58 -31.91 -21.50
CA ASP A 313 -27.23 -32.35 -21.84
C ASP A 313 -26.59 -33.26 -20.78
N GLY A 314 -27.37 -33.77 -19.82
CA GLY A 314 -26.91 -34.69 -18.78
C GLY A 314 -26.22 -34.02 -17.59
N PHE A 315 -26.08 -32.69 -17.60
CA PHE A 315 -25.51 -31.94 -16.48
C PHE A 315 -26.56 -31.56 -15.45
N GLU A 316 -26.15 -31.57 -14.18
CA GLU A 316 -26.90 -30.88 -13.12
C GLU A 316 -26.23 -29.57 -12.78
N VAL A 317 -27.01 -28.49 -12.87
CA VAL A 317 -26.54 -27.13 -12.64
C VAL A 317 -27.09 -26.63 -11.31
N ALA A 318 -26.19 -26.20 -10.43
CA ALA A 318 -26.54 -25.54 -9.17
C ALA A 318 -25.92 -24.14 -9.14
N PRO A 319 -26.67 -23.09 -8.74
CA PRO A 319 -26.04 -21.84 -8.36
C PRO A 319 -25.23 -22.01 -7.09
N GLY A 320 -24.18 -21.21 -6.92
CA GLY A 320 -23.33 -21.31 -5.76
C GLY A 320 -22.34 -20.18 -5.62
N ASP A 321 -21.65 -20.18 -4.47
CA ASP A 321 -20.81 -19.07 -4.03
C ASP A 321 -21.52 -17.71 -4.13
N LEU A 322 -22.84 -17.71 -3.88
CA LEU A 322 -23.71 -16.57 -4.04
C LEU A 322 -23.39 -15.44 -3.05
N TRP A 323 -23.56 -14.20 -3.50
CA TRP A 323 -23.41 -12.99 -2.71
C TRP A 323 -24.63 -12.07 -2.89
N PRO A 324 -25.60 -12.09 -1.97
CA PRO A 324 -26.77 -11.24 -2.05
C PRO A 324 -26.38 -9.82 -1.61
N THR A 325 -26.80 -8.81 -2.36
CA THR A 325 -26.60 -7.41 -2.00
C THR A 325 -27.82 -6.60 -2.44
N PHE A 326 -28.31 -5.73 -1.57
CA PHE A 326 -29.40 -4.80 -1.88
C PHE A 326 -28.87 -3.70 -2.80
N HIS A 327 -29.49 -3.59 -3.98
CA HIS A 327 -29.14 -2.59 -4.97
C HIS A 327 -30.02 -1.35 -4.79
N GLU A 328 -29.45 -0.29 -4.21
CA GLU A 328 -30.19 0.89 -3.76
C GLU A 328 -31.01 1.56 -4.87
N LYS A 329 -30.44 1.66 -6.08
CA LYS A 329 -31.09 2.34 -7.21
C LYS A 329 -32.37 1.65 -7.70
N THR A 330 -32.47 0.32 -7.54
CA THR A 330 -33.62 -0.47 -8.03
C THR A 330 -34.50 -0.99 -6.91
N GLY A 331 -34.04 -0.93 -5.65
CA GLY A 331 -34.75 -1.47 -4.50
C GLY A 331 -34.86 -2.99 -4.48
N LYS A 332 -34.03 -3.70 -5.26
CA LYS A 332 -34.04 -5.17 -5.36
C LYS A 332 -32.81 -5.76 -4.68
N ILE A 333 -32.90 -7.02 -4.25
CA ILE A 333 -31.69 -7.79 -3.92
C ILE A 333 -31.21 -8.45 -5.21
N LEU A 334 -30.03 -8.07 -5.65
CA LEU A 334 -29.30 -8.75 -6.72
C LEU A 334 -28.31 -9.70 -6.06
N VAL A 335 -28.45 -11.00 -6.33
CA VAL A 335 -27.47 -12.01 -5.94
C VAL A 335 -26.58 -12.33 -7.14
N THR A 336 -25.26 -12.32 -6.93
CA THR A 336 -24.27 -12.69 -7.96
C THR A 336 -23.42 -13.86 -7.47
N GLY A 337 -22.97 -14.71 -8.37
CA GLY A 337 -22.14 -15.86 -8.04
C GLY A 337 -21.74 -16.66 -9.27
N LYS A 338 -21.72 -17.98 -9.13
CA LYS A 338 -21.34 -18.89 -10.21
C LYS A 338 -22.28 -20.08 -10.37
N THR A 339 -22.16 -20.76 -11.50
CA THR A 339 -22.74 -22.09 -11.68
C THR A 339 -21.74 -23.20 -11.36
N PHE A 340 -22.16 -24.15 -10.52
CA PHE A 340 -21.57 -25.48 -10.45
C PHE A 340 -22.23 -26.37 -11.51
N ASN A 341 -21.42 -27.15 -12.23
CA ASN A 341 -21.88 -27.99 -13.33
C ASN A 341 -21.42 -29.42 -13.09
N PHE A 342 -22.33 -30.31 -12.70
CA PHE A 342 -22.01 -31.69 -12.38
C PHE A 342 -22.42 -32.63 -13.52
N GLU A 343 -21.43 -33.21 -14.19
CA GLU A 343 -21.64 -34.25 -15.19
C GLU A 343 -22.28 -35.48 -14.52
N ASN A 344 -23.46 -35.89 -15.02
CA ASN A 344 -24.27 -36.96 -14.44
C ASN A 344 -24.60 -36.78 -12.95
N GLY A 345 -24.52 -35.55 -12.44
CA GLY A 345 -24.79 -35.22 -11.04
C GLY A 345 -23.65 -35.48 -10.06
N GLN A 346 -22.47 -35.93 -10.51
CA GLN A 346 -21.37 -36.32 -9.62
C GLN A 346 -20.10 -35.49 -9.82
N ARG A 347 -19.61 -35.36 -11.06
CA ARG A 347 -18.29 -34.76 -11.34
C ARG A 347 -18.42 -33.30 -11.75
N GLU A 348 -17.83 -32.39 -10.97
CA GLU A 348 -17.80 -30.96 -11.33
C GLU A 348 -16.90 -30.70 -12.55
N ILE A 349 -17.46 -30.06 -13.60
CA ILE A 349 -16.74 -29.59 -14.79
C ILE A 349 -16.60 -28.07 -14.74
N ARG A 350 -15.48 -27.61 -14.18
CA ARG A 350 -15.22 -26.18 -13.93
C ARG A 350 -15.13 -25.31 -15.18
N LEU A 351 -14.77 -25.89 -16.32
CA LEU A 351 -14.72 -25.15 -17.61
C LEU A 351 -16.10 -24.66 -18.07
N ARG A 352 -17.18 -25.22 -17.50
CA ARG A 352 -18.56 -24.81 -17.75
C ARG A 352 -19.08 -23.79 -16.73
N GLU A 353 -18.26 -23.38 -15.75
CA GLU A 353 -18.64 -22.32 -14.82
C GLU A 353 -19.04 -21.06 -15.62
N ARG A 354 -20.13 -20.43 -15.20
CA ARG A 354 -20.64 -19.17 -15.75
C ARG A 354 -20.90 -18.20 -14.61
N VAL A 355 -20.75 -16.91 -14.89
CA VAL A 355 -21.25 -15.83 -14.01
C VAL A 355 -22.76 -15.96 -13.97
N SER A 356 -23.29 -16.17 -12.76
CA SER A 356 -24.73 -16.35 -12.56
C SER A 356 -25.27 -15.30 -11.63
N TYR A 357 -26.54 -14.94 -11.82
CA TYR A 357 -27.24 -13.99 -10.96
C TYR A 357 -28.72 -14.33 -10.84
N ALA A 358 -29.36 -13.82 -9.80
CA ALA A 358 -30.81 -13.83 -9.65
C ALA A 358 -31.26 -12.57 -8.91
N VAL A 359 -32.55 -12.28 -8.97
CA VAL A 359 -33.12 -11.09 -8.34
C VAL A 359 -34.20 -11.53 -7.36
N MET A 360 -34.20 -10.95 -6.18
CA MET A 360 -35.29 -11.05 -5.20
C MET A 360 -35.96 -9.68 -5.05
N ASP A 361 -37.28 -9.68 -5.02
CA ASP A 361 -38.09 -8.50 -4.72
C ASP A 361 -38.38 -8.44 -3.21
N PRO A 362 -37.75 -7.52 -2.45
CA PRO A 362 -37.91 -7.45 -1.01
C PRO A 362 -39.35 -7.17 -0.55
N SER A 363 -40.17 -6.55 -1.41
CA SER A 363 -41.57 -6.24 -1.07
C SER A 363 -42.48 -7.47 -1.08
N THR A 364 -42.14 -8.48 -1.87
CA THR A 364 -42.95 -9.72 -2.00
C THR A 364 -42.22 -10.95 -1.45
N GLY A 365 -40.92 -10.86 -1.20
CA GLY A 365 -40.04 -11.98 -0.84
C GLY A 365 -39.80 -12.98 -1.96
N LYS A 366 -40.25 -12.69 -3.20
CA LYS A 366 -40.18 -13.63 -4.32
C LYS A 366 -38.84 -13.52 -5.07
N TRP A 367 -38.30 -14.68 -5.43
CA TRP A 367 -37.12 -14.79 -6.27
C TRP A 367 -37.48 -15.03 -7.74
N GLY A 368 -36.78 -14.34 -8.63
CA GLY A 368 -36.70 -14.67 -10.04
C GLY A 368 -35.88 -15.95 -10.32
N PRO A 369 -35.85 -16.41 -11.58
CA PRO A 369 -35.05 -17.58 -11.97
C PRO A 369 -33.55 -17.27 -11.95
N LEU A 370 -32.73 -18.32 -11.92
CA LEU A 370 -31.30 -18.21 -12.17
C LEU A 370 -31.05 -17.74 -13.61
N ARG A 371 -30.30 -16.64 -13.76
CA ARG A 371 -29.87 -16.07 -15.03
C ARG A 371 -28.36 -16.12 -15.14
N LEU A 372 -27.86 -16.05 -16.37
CA LEU A 372 -26.43 -16.01 -16.67
C LEU A 372 -26.07 -14.65 -17.27
N LEU A 373 -24.96 -14.08 -16.83
CA LEU A 373 -24.42 -12.89 -17.47
C LEU A 373 -23.78 -13.29 -18.80
N ASP A 374 -24.11 -12.55 -19.86
CA ASP A 374 -23.38 -12.67 -21.12
C ASP A 374 -22.04 -11.93 -20.99
N VAL A 375 -20.95 -12.67 -21.22
CA VAL A 375 -19.58 -12.18 -21.03
C VAL A 375 -18.86 -12.20 -22.38
N PRO A 376 -17.94 -11.26 -22.64
CA PRO A 376 -17.21 -11.25 -23.90
C PRO A 376 -16.43 -12.55 -24.12
N LYS A 377 -16.28 -12.96 -25.37
CA LYS A 377 -15.55 -14.19 -25.75
C LYS A 377 -14.03 -14.05 -25.54
N LYS A 378 -13.51 -12.83 -25.68
CA LYS A 378 -12.09 -12.49 -25.63
C LYS A 378 -11.87 -11.35 -24.63
N ASP A 379 -10.70 -11.32 -24.00
CA ASP A 379 -10.25 -10.17 -23.21
C ASP A 379 -9.46 -9.16 -24.06
N HIS A 380 -8.92 -8.10 -23.45
CA HIS A 380 -8.24 -7.03 -24.19
C HIS A 380 -6.98 -7.50 -24.92
N SER A 381 -6.39 -8.62 -24.49
CA SER A 381 -5.22 -9.23 -25.14
C SER A 381 -5.58 -10.15 -26.31
N GLY A 382 -6.87 -10.41 -26.56
CA GLY A 382 -7.35 -11.40 -27.54
C GLY A 382 -7.36 -12.84 -27.01
N ALA A 383 -7.01 -13.06 -25.73
CA ALA A 383 -7.08 -14.36 -25.09
C ALA A 383 -8.55 -14.77 -24.85
N THR A 384 -8.84 -16.07 -24.92
CA THR A 384 -10.21 -16.57 -24.73
C THR A 384 -10.63 -16.47 -23.28
N ILE A 385 -11.86 -16.01 -23.02
CA ILE A 385 -12.46 -16.03 -21.69
C ILE A 385 -13.21 -17.36 -21.53
N THR A 386 -12.66 -18.28 -20.73
CA THR A 386 -13.25 -19.59 -20.46
C THR A 386 -13.57 -19.78 -18.97
N GLY A 387 -14.71 -20.38 -18.65
CA GLY A 387 -15.09 -20.67 -17.26
C GLY A 387 -15.29 -19.43 -16.40
N ALA A 388 -15.72 -18.30 -17.00
CA ALA A 388 -15.86 -17.04 -16.29
C ALA A 388 -16.86 -17.14 -15.14
N ASN A 389 -16.51 -16.67 -13.95
CA ASN A 389 -17.40 -16.70 -12.79
C ASN A 389 -17.14 -15.60 -11.76
N ALA A 390 -18.18 -15.26 -10.99
CA ALA A 390 -18.19 -14.27 -9.92
C ALA A 390 -18.43 -14.91 -8.54
N GLY A 391 -17.95 -16.15 -8.35
CA GLY A 391 -18.11 -16.84 -7.06
C GLY A 391 -17.26 -16.19 -5.97
N CYS A 392 -17.85 -15.94 -4.80
CA CYS A 392 -17.20 -15.32 -3.64
C CYS A 392 -16.64 -13.92 -3.87
N THR A 393 -17.14 -13.20 -4.88
CA THR A 393 -16.63 -11.86 -5.16
C THR A 393 -17.45 -10.78 -4.47
N GLN A 394 -16.76 -9.82 -3.86
CA GLN A 394 -17.37 -8.62 -3.28
C GLN A 394 -17.44 -7.54 -4.36
N ARG A 395 -18.65 -7.12 -4.73
CA ARG A 395 -18.88 -6.10 -5.75
C ARG A 395 -19.08 -4.71 -5.15
N VAL A 396 -19.05 -3.69 -6.00
CA VAL A 396 -19.43 -2.31 -5.65
C VAL A 396 -20.54 -1.87 -6.58
N ASP A 397 -21.62 -1.31 -6.03
CA ASP A 397 -22.71 -0.71 -6.80
C ASP A 397 -22.48 0.81 -6.84
N LEU A 398 -22.47 1.40 -8.04
CA LEU A 398 -22.19 2.83 -8.28
C LEU A 398 -23.45 3.70 -8.06
N PRO A 399 -23.29 5.01 -7.79
CA PRO A 399 -24.43 5.90 -7.58
C PRO A 399 -25.44 5.96 -8.74
N ASN A 400 -24.99 5.70 -9.97
CA ASN A 400 -25.86 5.64 -11.15
C ASN A 400 -26.63 4.31 -11.29
N GLY A 401 -26.36 3.31 -10.44
CA GLY A 401 -26.94 1.96 -10.51
C GLY A 401 -26.16 0.97 -11.37
N ASP A 402 -24.99 1.35 -11.90
CA ASP A 402 -24.09 0.37 -12.52
C ASP A 402 -23.41 -0.47 -11.44
N VAL A 403 -23.15 -1.73 -11.75
CA VAL A 403 -22.51 -2.71 -10.86
C VAL A 403 -21.08 -2.95 -11.33
N LEU A 404 -20.11 -2.72 -10.45
CA LEU A 404 -18.72 -3.16 -10.62
C LEU A 404 -18.55 -4.55 -10.04
N LEU A 405 -18.63 -5.56 -10.91
CA LEU A 405 -18.62 -6.97 -10.57
C LEU A 405 -17.23 -7.59 -10.82
N PRO A 406 -16.50 -7.99 -9.77
CA PRO A 406 -15.29 -8.77 -9.98
C PRO A 406 -15.60 -10.17 -10.50
N VAL A 407 -14.84 -10.58 -11.52
CA VAL A 407 -14.96 -11.85 -12.23
C VAL A 407 -13.58 -12.47 -12.41
N ARG A 408 -13.51 -13.80 -12.41
CA ARG A 408 -12.31 -14.54 -12.79
C ARG A 408 -12.61 -15.52 -13.92
N TYR A 409 -11.60 -15.84 -14.72
CA TYR A 409 -11.70 -16.78 -15.83
C TYR A 409 -10.33 -17.39 -16.16
N TRP A 410 -10.29 -18.35 -17.08
CA TRP A 410 -9.06 -18.90 -17.65
C TRP A 410 -8.84 -18.36 -19.06
N ARG A 411 -7.61 -17.86 -19.31
CA ARG A 411 -7.11 -17.52 -20.66
C ARG A 411 -6.75 -18.75 -21.48
N ASP A 412 -6.12 -19.72 -20.80
CA ASP A 412 -5.80 -21.03 -21.34
C ASP A 412 -6.30 -22.11 -20.35
N PRO A 413 -7.37 -22.84 -20.72
CA PRO A 413 -7.89 -23.98 -19.96
C PRO A 413 -6.84 -25.04 -19.58
N LYS A 414 -5.78 -25.22 -20.39
CA LYS A 414 -4.75 -26.24 -20.16
C LYS A 414 -3.77 -25.85 -19.05
N VAL A 415 -3.62 -24.56 -18.79
CA VAL A 415 -2.68 -24.02 -17.78
C VAL A 415 -3.37 -23.86 -16.42
N HIS A 416 -4.71 -23.87 -16.37
CA HIS A 416 -5.51 -23.72 -15.14
C HIS A 416 -5.15 -22.49 -14.29
N ARG A 417 -4.74 -21.40 -14.94
CA ARG A 417 -4.32 -20.14 -14.30
C ARG A 417 -5.38 -19.07 -14.43
N TYR A 418 -5.99 -18.70 -13.31
CA TYR A 418 -7.02 -17.68 -13.24
C TYR A 418 -6.45 -16.29 -13.54
N THR A 419 -7.22 -15.57 -14.32
CA THR A 419 -7.13 -14.13 -14.53
C THR A 419 -8.36 -13.49 -13.90
N SER A 420 -8.15 -12.45 -13.10
CA SER A 420 -9.22 -11.67 -12.46
C SER A 420 -9.35 -10.30 -13.13
N VAL A 421 -10.59 -9.84 -13.29
CA VAL A 421 -10.97 -8.52 -13.82
C VAL A 421 -12.12 -7.95 -12.99
N VAL A 422 -12.37 -6.65 -13.12
CA VAL A 422 -13.65 -6.07 -12.70
C VAL A 422 -14.43 -5.67 -13.95
N MET A 423 -15.65 -6.20 -14.08
CA MET A 423 -16.60 -5.86 -15.12
C MET A 423 -17.53 -4.75 -14.62
N ARG A 424 -17.79 -3.75 -15.47
CA ARG A 424 -18.90 -2.81 -15.27
C ARG A 424 -20.13 -3.38 -15.95
N CYS A 425 -21.24 -3.42 -15.24
CA CYS A 425 -22.52 -3.93 -15.72
C CYS A 425 -23.63 -2.91 -15.46
N THR A 426 -24.62 -2.81 -16.34
CA THR A 426 -25.90 -2.17 -15.98
C THR A 426 -26.77 -3.13 -15.19
N PHE A 427 -27.59 -2.60 -14.30
CA PHE A 427 -28.67 -3.35 -13.68
C PHE A 427 -29.95 -2.51 -13.61
N ASP A 428 -30.99 -2.96 -14.31
CA ASP A 428 -32.29 -2.27 -14.40
C ASP A 428 -33.30 -2.71 -13.32
N GLY A 429 -32.89 -3.62 -12.43
CA GLY A 429 -33.77 -4.23 -11.42
C GLY A 429 -34.20 -5.65 -11.78
N GLU A 430 -33.93 -6.12 -12.99
CA GLU A 430 -34.27 -7.46 -13.45
C GLU A 430 -33.10 -8.11 -14.23
N THR A 431 -32.43 -7.35 -15.10
CA THR A 431 -31.39 -7.81 -16.00
C THR A 431 -30.05 -7.16 -15.65
N LEU A 432 -29.05 -7.99 -15.39
CA LEU A 432 -27.65 -7.59 -15.29
C LEU A 432 -26.99 -7.77 -16.66
N ALA A 433 -26.46 -6.70 -17.24
CA ALA A 433 -25.84 -6.73 -18.57
C ALA A 433 -24.43 -6.15 -18.56
N TYR A 434 -23.50 -6.83 -19.23
CA TYR A 434 -22.11 -6.40 -19.36
C TYR A 434 -22.01 -5.12 -20.20
N LYS A 435 -21.16 -4.17 -19.76
CA LYS A 435 -20.78 -2.98 -20.54
C LYS A 435 -19.33 -3.06 -21.00
N GLU A 436 -18.42 -3.20 -20.04
CA GLU A 436 -16.97 -3.19 -20.25
C GLU A 436 -16.26 -3.90 -19.09
N HIS A 437 -14.96 -4.14 -19.22
CA HIS A 437 -14.09 -4.52 -18.10
C HIS A 437 -12.79 -3.74 -18.20
N GLY A 438 -12.01 -3.72 -17.11
CA GLY A 438 -10.69 -3.07 -17.11
C GLY A 438 -9.54 -4.06 -17.07
N SER A 439 -8.47 -3.71 -16.37
CA SER A 439 -7.19 -4.41 -16.40
C SER A 439 -7.27 -5.88 -15.93
N GLU A 440 -6.56 -6.76 -16.63
CA GLU A 440 -6.45 -8.16 -16.30
C GLU A 440 -5.32 -8.46 -15.30
N HIS A 441 -5.68 -9.13 -14.20
CA HIS A 441 -4.76 -9.42 -13.11
C HIS A 441 -4.51 -10.92 -12.97
N THR A 442 -3.24 -11.31 -13.08
CA THR A 442 -2.79 -12.68 -12.82
C THR A 442 -1.32 -12.69 -12.40
N ILE A 443 -0.83 -13.84 -11.97
CA ILE A 443 0.58 -14.11 -11.66
C ILE A 443 0.98 -15.45 -12.28
N SER A 444 2.27 -15.63 -12.56
CA SER A 444 2.79 -16.87 -13.18
C SER A 444 2.69 -18.11 -12.28
N LEU A 445 2.66 -17.91 -10.96
CA LEU A 445 2.69 -18.97 -9.96
C LEU A 445 1.30 -19.60 -9.70
N GLY A 446 1.29 -20.92 -9.53
CA GLY A 446 0.11 -21.69 -9.14
C GLY A 446 -1.09 -21.45 -10.07
N ARG A 447 -2.28 -21.28 -9.47
CA ARG A 447 -3.52 -21.03 -10.22
C ARG A 447 -3.76 -19.55 -10.55
N GLY A 448 -2.73 -18.69 -10.50
CA GLY A 448 -2.91 -17.26 -10.71
C GLY A 448 -3.69 -16.59 -9.57
N LEU A 449 -4.48 -15.57 -9.91
CA LEU A 449 -5.24 -14.75 -8.96
C LEU A 449 -6.74 -14.97 -9.11
N TYR A 450 -7.43 -15.22 -8.00
CA TYR A 450 -8.85 -15.59 -8.00
C TYR A 450 -9.59 -15.09 -6.75
N GLU A 451 -10.92 -15.18 -6.82
CA GLU A 451 -11.89 -14.71 -5.83
C GLU A 451 -11.66 -13.25 -5.40
N PRO A 452 -11.65 -12.33 -6.38
CA PRO A 452 -11.40 -10.91 -6.14
C PRO A 452 -12.51 -10.27 -5.30
N SER A 453 -12.11 -9.37 -4.40
CA SER A 453 -13.02 -8.52 -3.63
C SER A 453 -12.69 -7.05 -3.81
N LEU A 454 -13.70 -6.27 -4.20
CA LEU A 454 -13.61 -4.85 -4.49
C LEU A 454 -14.26 -4.02 -3.38
N VAL A 455 -13.71 -2.85 -3.13
CA VAL A 455 -14.33 -1.83 -2.28
C VAL A 455 -14.00 -0.44 -2.80
N GLN A 456 -14.92 0.50 -2.61
CA GLN A 456 -14.67 1.93 -2.78
C GLN A 456 -14.35 2.56 -1.42
N PHE A 457 -13.28 3.35 -1.34
CA PHE A 457 -12.90 4.06 -0.12
C PHE A 457 -12.10 5.33 -0.47
N GLY A 458 -12.45 6.47 0.13
CA GLY A 458 -11.72 7.74 -0.09
C GLY A 458 -11.62 8.17 -1.56
N GLY A 459 -12.66 7.93 -2.37
CA GLY A 459 -12.67 8.26 -3.80
C GLY A 459 -11.82 7.33 -4.68
N ARG A 460 -11.25 6.25 -4.13
CA ARG A 460 -10.50 5.23 -4.85
C ARG A 460 -11.14 3.86 -4.70
N TYR A 461 -10.67 2.91 -5.50
CA TYR A 461 -11.10 1.53 -5.47
C TYR A 461 -9.95 0.61 -5.10
N PHE A 462 -10.20 -0.39 -4.27
CA PHE A 462 -9.21 -1.33 -3.79
C PHE A 462 -9.66 -2.75 -4.11
N LEU A 463 -8.77 -3.52 -4.73
CA LEU A 463 -9.03 -4.89 -5.17
C LEU A 463 -8.06 -5.82 -4.45
N THR A 464 -8.60 -6.80 -3.72
CA THR A 464 -7.80 -7.87 -3.10
C THR A 464 -8.11 -9.21 -3.77
N MET A 465 -7.11 -10.05 -3.94
CA MET A 465 -7.19 -11.36 -4.62
C MET A 465 -6.34 -12.39 -3.89
N ARG A 466 -6.82 -13.64 -3.84
CA ARG A 466 -6.04 -14.74 -3.28
C ARG A 466 -5.23 -15.45 -4.34
N ALA A 467 -4.11 -16.04 -3.91
CA ALA A 467 -3.31 -16.98 -4.68
C ALA A 467 -3.08 -18.27 -3.87
N ASN A 468 -2.46 -19.28 -4.47
CA ASN A 468 -2.15 -20.53 -3.78
C ASN A 468 -1.14 -20.37 -2.65
N HIS A 469 -0.15 -19.50 -2.81
CA HIS A 469 0.97 -19.32 -1.88
C HIS A 469 0.90 -18.02 -1.07
N SER A 470 0.09 -17.06 -1.50
CA SER A 470 0.00 -15.73 -0.88
C SER A 470 -1.33 -15.04 -1.22
N ALA A 471 -1.40 -13.74 -0.98
CA ALA A 471 -2.50 -12.86 -1.32
C ALA A 471 -1.98 -11.50 -1.81
N TYR A 472 -2.77 -10.83 -2.65
CA TYR A 472 -2.35 -9.63 -3.35
C TYR A 472 -3.40 -8.54 -3.29
N VAL A 473 -2.93 -7.30 -3.38
CA VAL A 473 -3.75 -6.09 -3.39
C VAL A 473 -3.29 -5.14 -4.47
N THR A 474 -4.25 -4.40 -5.02
CA THR A 474 -4.00 -3.24 -5.86
C THR A 474 -5.09 -2.19 -5.63
N ARG A 475 -4.91 -1.00 -6.23
CA ARG A 475 -5.87 0.10 -6.17
C ARG A 475 -5.99 0.79 -7.53
N GLY A 476 -7.09 1.50 -7.72
CA GLY A 476 -7.42 2.22 -8.94
C GLY A 476 -8.34 3.41 -8.66
N THR A 477 -8.62 4.20 -9.69
CA THR A 477 -9.43 5.43 -9.57
C THR A 477 -10.83 5.30 -10.16
N ASP A 478 -11.05 4.38 -11.10
CA ASP A 478 -12.32 4.20 -11.82
C ASP A 478 -13.07 2.90 -11.47
N GLY A 479 -12.44 2.03 -10.69
CA GLY A 479 -12.99 0.77 -10.21
C GLY A 479 -12.86 -0.40 -11.17
N ILE A 480 -12.28 -0.21 -12.37
CA ILE A 480 -12.03 -1.28 -13.33
C ILE A 480 -10.56 -1.40 -13.74
N ASN A 481 -9.80 -0.30 -13.71
CA ASN A 481 -8.38 -0.25 -14.01
C ASN A 481 -7.56 -0.04 -12.73
N PHE A 482 -6.50 -0.83 -12.55
CA PHE A 482 -5.72 -0.85 -11.32
C PHE A 482 -4.21 -0.75 -11.58
N GLU A 483 -3.51 -0.22 -10.57
CA GLU A 483 -2.05 -0.19 -10.48
C GLU A 483 -1.42 -1.61 -10.50
N PRO A 484 -0.09 -1.72 -10.65
CA PRO A 484 0.60 -2.99 -10.46
C PRO A 484 0.32 -3.65 -9.10
N LEU A 485 0.27 -4.98 -9.11
CA LEU A 485 -0.06 -5.81 -7.96
C LEU A 485 1.02 -5.72 -6.87
N ARG A 486 0.57 -5.70 -5.61
CA ARG A 486 1.42 -5.76 -4.42
C ARG A 486 1.06 -7.00 -3.62
N GLU A 487 2.06 -7.77 -3.19
CA GLU A 487 1.83 -8.83 -2.22
C GLU A 487 1.45 -8.22 -0.87
N TRP A 488 0.49 -8.82 -0.17
CA TRP A 488 0.08 -8.34 1.14
C TRP A 488 1.20 -8.45 2.18
N LYS A 489 1.45 -7.33 2.86
CA LYS A 489 2.39 -7.21 3.97
C LYS A 489 1.77 -6.43 5.11
N PHE A 490 2.30 -6.65 6.30
CA PHE A 490 2.11 -5.75 7.43
C PHE A 490 2.91 -4.45 7.22
N ASP A 491 2.56 -3.41 7.98
CA ASP A 491 3.20 -2.09 7.95
C ASP A 491 4.67 -2.10 8.36
N ASP A 492 5.08 -3.09 9.15
CA ASP A 492 6.48 -3.41 9.48
C ASP A 492 7.27 -4.10 8.34
N GLY A 493 6.61 -4.45 7.24
CA GLY A 493 7.23 -5.03 6.05
C GLY A 493 7.25 -6.56 6.01
N GLU A 494 6.81 -7.24 7.06
CA GLU A 494 6.69 -8.70 7.10
C GLU A 494 5.49 -9.19 6.25
N PRO A 495 5.56 -10.40 5.67
CA PRO A 495 4.45 -10.98 4.92
C PRO A 495 3.18 -11.16 5.76
N LEU A 496 2.00 -11.00 5.14
CA LEU A 496 0.72 -11.24 5.83
C LEU A 496 0.46 -12.73 6.14
N LEU A 497 1.10 -13.64 5.38
CA LEU A 497 0.92 -15.10 5.46
C LEU A 497 -0.52 -15.59 5.21
N SER A 498 -1.35 -14.75 4.60
CA SER A 498 -2.65 -15.12 4.03
C SER A 498 -2.46 -15.87 2.71
N TYR A 499 -3.11 -17.01 2.53
CA TYR A 499 -2.95 -17.84 1.33
C TYR A 499 -4.16 -18.73 1.10
N ASN A 500 -4.50 -19.00 -0.16
CA ASN A 500 -5.49 -20.01 -0.57
C ASN A 500 -6.93 -19.79 -0.04
N THR A 501 -7.18 -18.69 0.68
CA THR A 501 -8.45 -18.29 1.30
C THR A 501 -8.86 -16.89 0.83
N GLN A 502 -10.16 -16.62 0.80
CA GLN A 502 -10.66 -15.31 0.38
C GLN A 502 -10.24 -14.23 1.38
N GLN A 503 -10.12 -13.00 0.90
CA GLN A 503 -10.14 -11.83 1.75
C GLN A 503 -11.25 -10.91 1.29
N HIS A 504 -11.82 -10.15 2.23
CA HIS A 504 -12.88 -9.20 1.94
C HIS A 504 -12.61 -7.89 2.66
N TRP A 505 -13.16 -6.83 2.10
CA TRP A 505 -13.02 -5.49 2.63
C TRP A 505 -14.18 -5.16 3.56
N VAL A 506 -13.87 -4.56 4.70
CA VAL A 506 -14.84 -3.94 5.60
C VAL A 506 -14.54 -2.44 5.63
N THR A 507 -15.59 -1.62 5.54
CA THR A 507 -15.48 -0.17 5.70
C THR A 507 -16.42 0.27 6.82
N VAL A 508 -15.87 0.88 7.86
CA VAL A 508 -16.60 1.21 9.08
C VAL A 508 -15.91 2.37 9.81
N GLY A 509 -16.67 3.36 10.28
CA GLY A 509 -16.14 4.50 11.04
C GLY A 509 -15.11 5.35 10.29
N GLY A 510 -15.19 5.42 8.96
CA GLY A 510 -14.17 6.08 8.14
C GLY A 510 -12.86 5.30 7.99
N GLY A 511 -12.77 4.07 8.52
CA GLY A 511 -11.63 3.18 8.33
C GLY A 511 -11.84 2.17 7.20
N LEU A 512 -10.73 1.73 6.59
CA LEU A 512 -10.65 0.63 5.63
C LEU A 512 -10.01 -0.57 6.32
N PHE A 513 -10.65 -1.72 6.27
CA PHE A 513 -10.21 -2.93 6.96
C PHE A 513 -10.20 -4.14 6.03
N LEU A 514 -9.27 -5.07 6.28
CA LEU A 514 -9.20 -6.35 5.59
C LEU A 514 -9.65 -7.45 6.55
N VAL A 515 -10.53 -8.32 6.07
CA VAL A 515 -10.92 -9.57 6.74
C VAL A 515 -10.22 -10.72 6.04
N TYR A 516 -9.48 -11.53 6.80
CA TYR A 516 -8.61 -12.57 6.23
C TYR A 516 -8.30 -13.68 7.24
N THR A 517 -7.65 -14.73 6.75
CA THR A 517 -7.07 -15.81 7.56
C THR A 517 -5.59 -15.91 7.22
N ARG A 518 -4.75 -16.36 8.15
CA ARG A 518 -3.30 -16.48 7.93
C ARG A 518 -2.68 -17.61 8.76
N ARG A 519 -1.47 -18.02 8.36
CA ARG A 519 -0.61 -18.91 9.16
C ARG A 519 -0.01 -18.17 10.35
N GLY A 520 0.63 -18.92 11.25
CA GLY A 520 1.35 -18.36 12.39
C GLY A 520 0.41 -17.81 13.47
N ALA A 521 -0.73 -18.48 13.67
CA ALA A 521 -1.71 -18.18 14.70
C ALA A 521 -2.11 -19.47 15.45
N GLU A 522 -1.17 -20.41 15.61
CA GLU A 522 -1.36 -21.69 16.29
C GLU A 522 -2.53 -22.52 15.72
N ASN A 523 -2.65 -22.50 14.38
CA ASN A 523 -3.80 -23.02 13.65
C ASN A 523 -3.44 -24.03 12.55
N ASP A 524 -2.28 -24.67 12.66
CA ASP A 524 -1.78 -25.66 11.68
C ASP A 524 -2.69 -26.91 11.57
N HIS A 525 -3.46 -27.21 12.62
CA HIS A 525 -4.47 -28.28 12.62
C HIS A 525 -5.71 -27.94 11.81
N ILE A 526 -5.92 -26.67 11.43
CA ILE A 526 -7.05 -26.23 10.62
C ILE A 526 -6.67 -26.29 9.14
N MET A 527 -7.52 -26.94 8.34
CA MET A 527 -7.33 -27.04 6.90
C MET A 527 -7.12 -25.65 6.28
N ARG A 528 -5.93 -25.45 5.68
CA ARG A 528 -5.48 -24.19 5.08
C ARG A 528 -5.50 -22.99 6.03
N HIS A 529 -5.40 -23.20 7.34
CA HIS A 529 -5.37 -22.14 8.36
C HIS A 529 -6.60 -21.23 8.27
N ARG A 530 -7.75 -21.79 7.89
CA ARG A 530 -9.01 -21.06 7.65
C ARG A 530 -9.66 -20.49 8.91
N ALA A 531 -9.12 -20.73 10.10
CA ALA A 531 -9.57 -20.15 11.35
C ALA A 531 -8.34 -19.81 12.21
N PRO A 532 -8.38 -18.77 13.05
CA PRO A 532 -9.48 -17.81 13.22
C PRO A 532 -9.64 -16.87 12.00
N LEU A 533 -10.77 -16.16 11.94
CA LEU A 533 -10.96 -15.06 10.99
C LEU A 533 -10.47 -13.76 11.63
N PHE A 534 -9.48 -13.13 11.03
CA PHE A 534 -8.90 -11.86 11.48
C PHE A 534 -9.57 -10.67 10.78
N ILE A 535 -9.50 -9.52 11.45
CA ILE A 535 -9.75 -8.21 10.87
C ILE A 535 -8.64 -7.24 11.30
N ALA A 536 -8.16 -6.41 10.38
CA ALA A 536 -7.14 -5.40 10.67
C ALA A 536 -7.33 -4.17 9.76
N GLN A 537 -6.96 -3.00 10.25
CA GLN A 537 -7.03 -1.75 9.48
C GLN A 537 -5.95 -1.75 8.39
N VAL A 538 -6.26 -1.16 7.25
CA VAL A 538 -5.37 -1.05 6.09
C VAL A 538 -5.03 0.40 5.86
N HIS A 539 -3.76 0.66 5.58
CA HIS A 539 -3.31 1.97 5.15
C HIS A 539 -3.58 2.15 3.64
N PRO A 540 -4.45 3.09 3.23
CA PRO A 540 -4.89 3.22 1.82
C PRO A 540 -3.78 3.69 0.87
N GLU A 541 -2.77 4.44 1.37
CA GLU A 541 -1.62 4.81 0.53
C GLU A 541 -0.57 3.70 0.36
N THR A 542 -0.18 3.03 1.44
CA THR A 542 0.89 2.02 1.40
C THR A 542 0.39 0.63 1.00
N LEU A 543 -0.92 0.39 1.03
CA LEU A 543 -1.56 -0.92 0.88
C LEU A 543 -0.96 -1.99 1.81
N ARG A 544 -0.67 -1.59 3.06
CA ARG A 544 -0.21 -2.49 4.11
C ARG A 544 -1.27 -2.64 5.19
N VAL A 545 -1.31 -3.82 5.80
CA VAL A 545 -2.11 -4.08 6.99
C VAL A 545 -1.40 -3.48 8.21
N ILE A 546 -2.10 -2.70 9.02
CA ILE A 546 -1.54 -2.08 10.22
C ILE A 546 -1.49 -3.14 11.33
N ARG A 547 -0.31 -3.69 11.63
CA ARG A 547 -0.17 -4.89 12.48
C ARG A 547 -0.81 -4.71 13.85
N SER A 548 -0.61 -3.55 14.48
CA SER A 548 -1.11 -3.26 15.82
C SER A 548 -2.64 -3.24 15.93
N THR A 549 -3.36 -3.23 14.79
CA THR A 549 -4.82 -3.25 14.73
C THR A 549 -5.41 -4.63 14.46
N GLU A 550 -4.58 -5.66 14.22
CA GLU A 550 -5.07 -7.01 13.96
C GLU A 550 -5.79 -7.57 15.18
N ARG A 551 -7.02 -8.02 14.97
CA ARG A 551 -7.86 -8.66 15.99
C ARG A 551 -8.58 -9.86 15.42
N VAL A 552 -8.87 -10.82 16.29
CA VAL A 552 -9.73 -11.96 15.95
C VAL A 552 -11.19 -11.49 15.88
N LEU A 553 -11.79 -11.63 14.70
CA LEU A 553 -13.20 -11.34 14.45
C LEU A 553 -14.09 -12.54 14.74
N ILE A 554 -13.71 -13.72 14.25
CA ILE A 554 -14.35 -15.01 14.57
C ILE A 554 -13.26 -15.92 15.13
N SER A 555 -13.46 -16.37 16.38
CA SER A 555 -12.49 -17.23 17.07
C SER A 555 -12.37 -18.59 16.40
N GLU A 556 -11.17 -19.17 16.47
CA GLU A 556 -10.98 -20.58 16.15
C GLU A 556 -11.69 -21.41 17.23
N ASN A 557 -12.40 -22.45 16.80
CA ASN A 557 -13.17 -23.32 17.68
C ASN A 557 -13.10 -24.77 17.19
N HIS A 558 -11.98 -25.18 16.58
CA HIS A 558 -11.74 -26.47 15.95
C HIS A 558 -12.53 -26.77 14.67
N ALA A 559 -13.30 -25.81 14.16
CA ALA A 559 -13.92 -25.89 12.84
C ALA A 559 -13.13 -25.10 11.79
N THR A 560 -13.17 -25.59 10.55
CA THR A 560 -12.72 -24.80 9.39
C THR A 560 -13.77 -23.74 9.10
N LEU A 561 -13.37 -22.48 8.91
CA LEU A 561 -14.30 -21.46 8.45
C LEU A 561 -14.45 -21.48 6.93
N GLY A 562 -15.66 -21.15 6.52
CA GLY A 562 -16.14 -21.24 5.17
C GLY A 562 -15.77 -20.05 4.32
N ASN A 563 -16.57 -19.79 3.30
CA ASN A 563 -16.37 -18.61 2.45
C ASN A 563 -17.17 -17.47 3.08
N SER A 564 -16.49 -16.52 3.72
CA SER A 564 -17.14 -15.38 4.37
C SER A 564 -17.79 -14.42 3.36
N GLY A 565 -18.64 -13.52 3.88
CA GLY A 565 -19.19 -12.39 3.15
C GLY A 565 -19.30 -11.17 4.05
N VAL A 566 -19.18 -9.99 3.43
CA VAL A 566 -19.33 -8.69 4.10
C VAL A 566 -20.63 -8.04 3.64
N CYS A 567 -21.39 -7.52 4.59
CA CYS A 567 -22.59 -6.74 4.37
C CYS A 567 -22.42 -5.35 5.01
N ARG A 568 -22.34 -4.29 4.20
CA ARG A 568 -22.28 -2.92 4.72
C ARG A 568 -23.69 -2.49 5.11
N ILE A 569 -23.86 -2.00 6.35
CA ILE A 569 -25.16 -1.57 6.87
C ILE A 569 -25.28 -0.06 6.78
N ARG A 570 -24.28 0.65 7.31
CA ARG A 570 -24.19 2.12 7.34
C ARG A 570 -22.74 2.56 7.60
N ALA A 571 -22.49 3.86 7.69
CA ALA A 571 -21.13 4.40 7.83
C ALA A 571 -20.36 3.82 9.04
N ASN A 572 -21.03 3.57 10.16
CA ASN A 572 -20.42 3.07 11.40
C ASN A 572 -20.75 1.60 11.70
N GLU A 573 -21.34 0.86 10.76
CA GLU A 573 -21.70 -0.55 10.98
C GLU A 573 -21.56 -1.41 9.72
N SER A 574 -20.87 -2.53 9.86
CA SER A 574 -20.77 -3.59 8.84
C SER A 574 -20.91 -4.95 9.51
N TRP A 575 -21.42 -5.93 8.79
CA TRP A 575 -21.52 -7.31 9.27
C TRP A 575 -20.62 -8.23 8.46
N VAL A 576 -20.04 -9.22 9.14
CA VAL A 576 -19.36 -10.34 8.49
C VAL A 576 -20.14 -11.61 8.77
N THR A 577 -20.47 -12.34 7.71
CA THR A 577 -21.12 -13.64 7.77
C THR A 577 -20.13 -14.72 7.39
N CYS A 578 -20.09 -15.82 8.13
CA CYS A 578 -19.21 -16.94 7.81
C CYS A 578 -19.80 -18.26 8.32
N GLY A 579 -19.99 -19.22 7.41
CA GLY A 579 -20.36 -20.59 7.77
C GLY A 579 -19.15 -21.40 8.21
N GLU A 580 -19.32 -22.32 9.15
CA GLU A 580 -18.35 -23.38 9.41
C GLU A 580 -18.44 -24.46 8.31
N GLY A 581 -17.36 -25.18 8.09
CA GLY A 581 -17.32 -26.31 7.16
C GLY A 581 -16.30 -27.36 7.60
N LEU A 582 -16.33 -28.53 6.96
CA LEU A 582 -15.42 -29.65 7.23
C LEU A 582 -15.29 -30.01 8.72
N ILE A 583 -16.39 -29.96 9.47
CA ILE A 583 -16.41 -30.23 10.91
C ILE A 583 -15.79 -31.60 11.23
N TRP A 584 -15.90 -32.55 10.31
CA TRP A 584 -15.36 -33.90 10.40
C TRP A 584 -13.83 -34.02 10.46
N LEU A 585 -13.08 -32.99 10.02
CA LEU A 585 -11.62 -32.97 10.08
C LEU A 585 -11.10 -32.64 11.48
N GLY A 586 -11.92 -32.02 12.32
CA GLY A 586 -11.51 -31.48 13.61
C GLY A 586 -12.08 -32.24 14.81
N LYS A 587 -11.77 -31.72 16.01
CA LYS A 587 -12.25 -32.25 17.29
C LYS A 587 -13.78 -32.18 17.45
N ARG A 588 -14.46 -31.37 16.64
CA ARG A 588 -15.92 -31.22 16.63
C ARG A 588 -16.64 -32.19 15.72
N LYS A 589 -15.96 -33.20 15.16
CA LYS A 589 -16.56 -34.23 14.31
C LYS A 589 -17.88 -34.75 14.89
N GLY A 590 -18.94 -34.75 14.07
CA GLY A 590 -20.28 -35.18 14.45
C GLY A 590 -21.20 -34.05 14.94
N GLN A 591 -20.66 -32.88 15.31
CA GLN A 591 -21.46 -31.71 15.65
C GLN A 591 -22.04 -31.04 14.39
N PHE A 592 -23.11 -30.26 14.56
CA PHE A 592 -23.65 -29.43 13.48
C PHE A 592 -22.79 -28.17 13.29
N ASN A 593 -22.56 -27.80 12.03
CA ASN A 593 -21.88 -26.56 11.69
C ASN A 593 -22.78 -25.36 12.06
N LYS A 594 -22.18 -24.17 12.17
CA LYS A 594 -22.91 -22.92 12.42
C LYS A 594 -22.56 -21.88 11.37
N VAL A 595 -23.53 -21.01 11.07
CA VAL A 595 -23.31 -19.75 10.38
C VAL A 595 -23.21 -18.64 11.42
N PHE A 596 -22.06 -17.99 11.48
CA PHE A 596 -21.80 -16.84 12.33
C PHE A 596 -22.20 -15.54 11.62
N HIS A 597 -22.76 -14.61 12.39
CA HIS A 597 -23.00 -13.23 12.01
C HIS A 597 -22.30 -12.34 13.03
N MET A 598 -21.27 -11.61 12.60
CA MET A 598 -20.51 -10.70 13.44
C MET A 598 -20.86 -9.27 13.07
N ARG A 599 -21.46 -8.53 13.99
CA ARG A 599 -21.63 -7.08 13.87
C ARG A 599 -20.32 -6.39 14.24
N ILE A 600 -19.88 -5.49 13.37
CA ILE A 600 -18.72 -4.64 13.56
C ILE A 600 -19.20 -3.20 13.62
N THR A 601 -18.89 -2.51 14.72
CA THR A 601 -19.18 -1.08 14.90
C THR A 601 -17.89 -0.33 15.20
N ALA A 602 -17.79 0.91 14.71
CA ALA A 602 -16.73 1.82 15.13
C ALA A 602 -17.11 2.49 16.45
N GLN A 603 -16.14 2.64 17.36
CA GLN A 603 -16.32 3.33 18.65
C GLN A 603 -16.11 4.83 18.54
#